data_AF-A0A8T1WVA7-F1
#
_entry.id   AF-A0A8T1WVA7-F1
#
_cell.length_a   1.000
_cell.length_b   1.000
_cell.length_c   1.000
_cell.angle_alpha   90.00
_cell.angle_beta   90.00
_cell.angle_gamma   90.00
#
_symmetry.space_group_name_H-M   'P 1'
#
loop_
_entity.id
_entity.type
_entity.pdbx_description
1 polymer ?
#
loop_
_entity_poly.entity_id
_entity_poly.type
_entity_poly.pdbx_seq_one_letter_code
_entity_poly.pdbx_strand_id
1 'polypeptide(L)'
;MPGAIKQNALTALSSRKTDGTGLRVAIVHAKWNAEVVNALVDGCKTELTRSGVSESDIVTVSVSGAYELPYAASRVIASQKIDAVVCIGTLIKGDTMHFEYICEAVSQGIMRVQLDTGVPVLFGVLTVLNEQQAKDRAGLSGKGHNHGTEWAQTAVEMARLREATLKGGCPMRPREHLPHHSLTDCPFFTVSTWLHIATLGALGFVAASIAKKLA
;
A
#
# COMPACT_ATOMS: atom_id res chain seq x y z
N MET A 1 -33.83 -9.46 14.71
CA MET A 1 -32.90 -10.30 15.51
C MET A 1 -31.51 -9.67 15.56
N PRO A 2 -31.23 -8.77 16.52
CA PRO A 2 -29.91 -8.15 16.67
C PRO A 2 -28.81 -9.08 17.22
N GLY A 3 -29.18 -10.18 17.88
CA GLY A 3 -28.23 -11.12 18.51
C GLY A 3 -27.45 -12.01 17.52
N ALA A 4 -28.07 -12.43 16.42
CA ALA A 4 -27.45 -13.30 15.43
C ALA A 4 -26.33 -12.59 14.64
N ILE A 5 -26.50 -11.28 14.35
CA ILE A 5 -25.50 -10.44 13.68
C ILE A 5 -24.22 -10.35 14.52
N LYS A 6 -24.36 -10.15 15.85
CA LYS A 6 -23.20 -10.11 16.77
C LYS A 6 -22.49 -11.46 16.85
N GLN A 7 -23.22 -12.57 16.91
CA GLN A 7 -22.61 -13.90 17.00
C GLN A 7 -21.82 -14.25 15.73
N ASN A 8 -22.35 -13.92 14.55
CA ASN A 8 -21.67 -14.18 13.28
C ASN A 8 -20.37 -13.36 13.15
N ALA A 9 -20.38 -12.09 13.58
CA ALA A 9 -19.17 -11.27 13.62
C ALA A 9 -18.13 -11.82 14.61
N LEU A 10 -18.55 -12.29 15.79
CA LEU A 10 -17.66 -12.91 16.78
C LEU A 10 -17.06 -14.22 16.29
N THR A 11 -17.84 -15.06 15.60
CA THR A 11 -17.32 -16.29 14.99
C THR A 11 -16.32 -16.00 13.87
N ALA A 12 -16.59 -14.97 13.04
CA ALA A 12 -15.63 -14.51 12.04
C ALA A 12 -14.30 -14.05 12.66
N LEU A 13 -14.35 -13.38 13.81
CA LEU A 13 -13.16 -12.95 14.58
C LEU A 13 -12.30 -14.11 15.10
N SER A 14 -12.87 -15.32 15.20
CA SER A 14 -12.17 -16.52 15.68
C SER A 14 -11.61 -17.42 14.57
N SER A 15 -11.93 -17.16 13.30
CA SER A 15 -11.51 -18.01 12.18
C SER A 15 -10.20 -17.53 11.56
N ARG A 16 -9.18 -18.40 11.48
CA ARG A 16 -7.95 -18.15 10.72
C ARG A 16 -8.13 -18.60 9.27
N LYS A 17 -8.51 -17.67 8.40
CA LYS A 17 -8.64 -17.93 6.95
C LYS A 17 -7.42 -17.37 6.22
N THR A 18 -6.71 -18.22 5.51
CA THR A 18 -5.46 -17.88 4.80
C THR A 18 -5.60 -17.95 3.27
N ASP A 19 -6.82 -18.05 2.76
CA ASP A 19 -7.08 -18.04 1.31
C ASP A 19 -7.11 -16.59 0.80
N GLY A 20 -6.23 -16.25 -0.12
CA GLY A 20 -6.08 -14.94 -0.74
C GLY A 20 -6.90 -14.74 -2.02
N THR A 21 -7.63 -15.76 -2.48
CA THR A 21 -8.33 -15.73 -3.76
C THR A 21 -9.33 -14.56 -3.85
N GLY A 22 -9.15 -13.70 -4.85
CA GLY A 22 -9.99 -12.52 -5.09
C GLY A 22 -9.77 -11.35 -4.13
N LEU A 23 -8.74 -11.40 -3.29
CA LEU A 23 -8.28 -10.23 -2.52
C LEU A 23 -7.36 -9.36 -3.36
N ARG A 24 -7.39 -8.05 -3.09
CA ARG A 24 -6.45 -7.08 -3.63
C ARG A 24 -5.57 -6.48 -2.54
N VAL A 25 -4.27 -6.74 -2.60
CA VAL A 25 -3.32 -6.37 -1.54
C VAL A 25 -2.31 -5.37 -2.09
N ALA A 26 -2.08 -4.28 -1.36
CA ALA A 26 -1.04 -3.34 -1.68
C ALA A 26 0.21 -3.55 -0.82
N ILE A 27 1.39 -3.49 -1.43
CA ILE A 27 2.68 -3.41 -0.78
C ILE A 27 3.21 -1.99 -0.99
N VAL A 28 3.37 -1.25 0.10
CA VAL A 28 3.98 0.08 0.10
C VAL A 28 5.33 -0.04 0.76
N HIS A 29 6.43 0.23 0.07
CA HIS A 29 7.76 0.00 0.61
C HIS A 29 8.72 1.19 0.49
N ALA A 30 9.60 1.33 1.47
CA ALA A 30 10.68 2.32 1.44
C ALA A 30 11.79 1.89 0.47
N LYS A 31 12.59 2.85 -0.02
CA LYS A 31 13.79 2.57 -0.83
C LYS A 31 15.08 2.50 -0.01
N TRP A 32 15.10 3.12 1.16
CA TRP A 32 16.22 3.01 2.09
C TRP A 32 16.40 1.57 2.59
N ASN A 33 17.65 1.15 2.80
CA ASN A 33 18.03 -0.22 3.17
C ASN A 33 17.58 -1.26 2.12
N ALA A 34 17.80 -0.96 0.83
CA ALA A 34 17.26 -1.69 -0.31
C ALA A 34 17.54 -3.20 -0.30
N GLU A 35 18.73 -3.66 0.09
CA GLU A 35 19.05 -5.10 0.19
C GLU A 35 18.02 -5.83 1.08
N VAL A 36 17.80 -5.30 2.29
CA VAL A 36 16.88 -5.85 3.27
C VAL A 36 15.42 -5.68 2.84
N VAL A 37 15.06 -4.48 2.38
CA VAL A 37 13.67 -4.17 2.00
C VAL A 37 13.23 -4.98 0.79
N ASN A 38 14.08 -5.13 -0.24
CA ASN A 38 13.73 -5.92 -1.42
C ASN A 38 13.51 -7.39 -1.05
N ALA A 39 14.36 -7.96 -0.20
CA ALA A 39 14.17 -9.33 0.29
C ALA A 39 12.85 -9.51 1.03
N LEU A 40 12.45 -8.54 1.87
CA LEU A 40 11.15 -8.55 2.56
C LEU A 40 9.98 -8.41 1.58
N VAL A 41 10.10 -7.52 0.59
CA VAL A 41 9.08 -7.34 -0.46
C VAL A 41 8.91 -8.62 -1.28
N ASP A 42 10.00 -9.27 -1.66
CA ASP A 42 9.97 -10.51 -2.45
C ASP A 42 9.37 -11.68 -1.65
N GLY A 43 9.73 -11.79 -0.36
CA GLY A 43 9.12 -12.75 0.55
C GLY A 43 7.62 -12.52 0.70
N CYS A 44 7.20 -11.27 0.86
CA CYS A 44 5.79 -10.88 0.92
C CYS A 44 5.03 -11.22 -0.36
N LYS A 45 5.55 -10.85 -1.53
CA LYS A 45 4.94 -11.17 -2.83
C LYS A 45 4.80 -12.67 -3.05
N THR A 46 5.87 -13.41 -2.82
CA THR A 46 5.89 -14.88 -2.98
C THR A 46 4.80 -15.52 -2.13
N GLU A 47 4.66 -15.07 -0.89
CA GLU A 47 3.68 -15.60 0.04
C GLU A 47 2.24 -15.19 -0.28
N LEU A 48 2.00 -13.97 -0.77
CA LEU A 48 0.68 -13.54 -1.26
C LEU A 48 0.24 -14.40 -2.45
N THR A 49 1.12 -14.63 -3.42
CA THR A 49 0.85 -15.52 -4.56
C THR A 49 0.61 -16.95 -4.08
N ARG A 50 1.43 -17.46 -3.16
CA ARG A 50 1.25 -18.80 -2.54
C ARG A 50 -0.10 -18.93 -1.83
N SER A 51 -0.59 -17.84 -1.25
CA SER A 51 -1.88 -17.78 -0.58
C SER A 51 -3.06 -17.66 -1.54
N GLY A 52 -2.83 -17.48 -2.85
CA GLY A 52 -3.87 -17.42 -3.88
C GLY A 52 -4.24 -16.00 -4.34
N VAL A 53 -3.52 -14.97 -3.92
CA VAL A 53 -3.69 -13.61 -4.48
C VAL A 53 -3.15 -13.61 -5.90
N SER A 54 -3.94 -13.13 -6.87
CA SER A 54 -3.48 -12.98 -8.26
C SER A 54 -2.37 -11.93 -8.34
N GLU A 55 -1.37 -12.13 -9.20
CA GLU A 55 -0.29 -11.16 -9.40
C GLU A 55 -0.81 -9.79 -9.83
N SER A 56 -1.87 -9.76 -10.65
CA SER A 56 -2.55 -8.51 -11.06
C SER A 56 -3.20 -7.74 -9.92
N ASP A 57 -3.49 -8.43 -8.81
CA ASP A 57 -4.10 -7.89 -7.61
C ASP A 57 -3.07 -7.55 -6.51
N ILE A 58 -1.78 -7.76 -6.77
CA ILE A 58 -0.68 -7.31 -5.91
C ILE A 58 -0.19 -5.96 -6.42
N VAL A 59 -0.63 -4.88 -5.76
CA VAL A 59 -0.21 -3.52 -6.08
C VAL A 59 1.11 -3.21 -5.37
N THR A 60 2.15 -2.77 -6.07
CA THR A 60 3.41 -2.35 -5.42
C THR A 60 3.64 -0.85 -5.60
N VAL A 61 3.91 -0.13 -4.52
CA VAL A 61 4.25 1.30 -4.51
C VAL A 61 5.52 1.52 -3.70
N SER A 62 6.46 2.30 -4.23
CA SER A 62 7.70 2.64 -3.54
C SER A 62 7.72 4.11 -3.11
N VAL A 63 8.30 4.38 -1.94
CA VAL A 63 8.52 5.73 -1.39
C VAL A 63 9.99 5.94 -1.03
N SER A 64 10.38 7.19 -0.73
CA SER A 64 11.75 7.53 -0.34
C SER A 64 12.19 6.76 0.91
N GLY A 65 11.61 7.07 2.07
CA GLY A 65 11.94 6.45 3.35
C GLY A 65 10.72 5.89 4.07
N ALA A 66 10.96 5.30 5.26
CA ALA A 66 9.88 4.74 6.07
C ALA A 66 8.87 5.80 6.53
N TYR A 67 9.32 7.05 6.68
CA TYR A 67 8.49 8.18 7.12
C TYR A 67 7.31 8.46 6.18
N GLU A 68 7.46 8.16 4.88
CA GLU A 68 6.41 8.37 3.88
C GLU A 68 5.42 7.20 3.78
N LEU A 69 5.67 6.06 4.43
CA LEU A 69 4.83 4.86 4.35
C LEU A 69 3.36 5.13 4.72
N PRO A 70 3.04 5.81 5.85
CA PRO A 70 1.65 6.07 6.22
C PRO A 70 0.92 6.90 5.15
N TYR A 71 1.58 7.93 4.61
CA TYR A 71 0.99 8.78 3.59
C TYR A 71 0.68 7.98 2.32
N ALA A 72 1.66 7.24 1.80
CA ALA A 72 1.47 6.44 0.60
C ALA A 72 0.41 5.34 0.79
N ALA A 73 0.36 4.68 1.94
CA ALA A 73 -0.69 3.72 2.27
C ALA A 73 -2.09 4.36 2.20
N SER A 74 -2.26 5.53 2.82
CA SER A 74 -3.52 6.28 2.75
C SER A 74 -3.91 6.61 1.31
N ARG A 75 -2.96 7.07 0.48
CA ARG A 75 -3.23 7.41 -0.93
C ARG A 75 -3.59 6.20 -1.77
N VAL A 76 -2.95 5.05 -1.54
CA VAL A 76 -3.24 3.80 -2.25
C VAL A 76 -4.62 3.25 -1.89
N ILE A 77 -5.03 3.35 -0.62
CA ILE A 77 -6.39 2.98 -0.18
C ILE A 77 -7.44 3.92 -0.79
N ALA A 78 -7.13 5.22 -0.89
CA ALA A 78 -8.06 6.19 -1.46
C ALA A 78 -8.24 6.05 -2.98
N SER A 79 -7.19 5.64 -3.71
CA SER A 79 -7.20 5.63 -5.18
C SER A 79 -7.91 4.43 -5.80
N GLN A 80 -8.00 3.31 -5.09
CA GLN A 80 -8.62 2.09 -5.61
C GLN A 80 -9.06 1.15 -4.48
N LYS A 81 -9.89 0.15 -4.82
CA LYS A 81 -10.27 -0.90 -3.86
C LYS A 81 -9.02 -1.68 -3.44
N ILE A 82 -8.72 -1.65 -2.14
CA ILE A 82 -7.67 -2.43 -1.49
C ILE A 82 -8.26 -3.13 -0.26
N ASP A 83 -7.99 -4.43 -0.12
CA ASP A 83 -8.50 -5.25 0.98
C ASP A 83 -7.52 -5.28 2.17
N ALA A 84 -6.22 -5.16 1.91
CA ALA A 84 -5.17 -4.95 2.92
C ALA A 84 -3.94 -4.25 2.33
N VAL A 85 -3.18 -3.56 3.18
CA VAL A 85 -1.91 -2.92 2.84
C VAL A 85 -0.79 -3.47 3.72
N VAL A 86 0.37 -3.78 3.14
CA VAL A 86 1.60 -4.10 3.88
C VAL A 86 2.58 -2.95 3.70
N CYS A 87 2.87 -2.22 4.79
CA CYS A 87 3.89 -1.18 4.78
C CYS A 87 5.24 -1.80 5.13
N ILE A 88 6.18 -1.82 4.18
CA ILE A 88 7.49 -2.45 4.34
C ILE A 88 8.60 -1.40 4.45
N GLY A 89 9.41 -1.50 5.50
CA GLY A 89 10.58 -0.65 5.65
C GLY A 89 11.58 -1.21 6.65
N THR A 90 12.76 -0.60 6.69
CA THR A 90 13.79 -0.94 7.66
C THR A 90 14.39 0.34 8.19
N LEU A 91 14.41 0.49 9.50
CA LEU A 91 15.04 1.56 10.26
C LEU A 91 16.14 0.92 11.11
N ILE A 92 17.36 1.44 10.98
CA ILE A 92 18.54 0.96 11.71
C ILE A 92 19.00 2.10 12.61
N LYS A 93 19.24 1.81 13.89
CA LYS A 93 19.71 2.78 14.88
C LYS A 93 21.05 3.40 14.42
N GLY A 94 21.09 4.72 14.34
CA GLY A 94 22.31 5.51 14.17
C GLY A 94 22.64 6.31 15.44
N ASP A 95 23.48 7.33 15.28
CA ASP A 95 24.07 8.07 16.41
C ASP A 95 23.12 9.10 17.05
N THR A 96 22.03 9.45 16.36
CA THR A 96 21.12 10.52 16.79
C THR A 96 19.72 10.00 17.14
N MET A 97 18.92 10.87 17.76
CA MET A 97 17.51 10.59 18.07
C MET A 97 16.62 10.45 16.83
N HIS A 98 17.14 10.70 15.62
CA HIS A 98 16.40 10.58 14.36
C HIS A 98 15.70 9.22 14.20
N PHE A 99 16.38 8.14 14.60
CA PHE A 99 15.80 6.80 14.58
C PHE A 99 14.54 6.71 15.46
N GLU A 100 14.59 7.19 16.70
CA GLU A 100 13.46 7.07 17.64
C GLU A 100 12.24 7.86 17.14
N TYR A 101 12.46 9.09 16.68
CA TYR A 101 11.38 9.94 16.19
C TYR A 101 10.73 9.39 14.92
N ILE A 102 11.50 8.80 14.00
CA ILE A 102 10.91 8.16 12.82
C ILE A 102 10.17 6.88 13.21
N CYS A 103 10.77 6.02 14.05
CA CYS A 103 10.12 4.78 14.50
C CYS A 103 8.76 5.08 15.14
N GLU A 104 8.70 6.06 16.03
CA GLU A 104 7.47 6.48 16.70
C GLU A 104 6.44 7.03 15.70
N ALA A 105 6.84 8.01 14.87
CA ALA A 105 5.93 8.65 13.93
C ALA A 105 5.37 7.68 12.88
N VAL A 106 6.20 6.76 12.37
CA VAL A 106 5.78 5.75 11.38
C VAL A 106 4.83 4.74 12.01
N SER A 107 5.13 4.26 13.22
CA SER A 107 4.28 3.31 13.94
C SER A 107 2.89 3.90 14.21
N GLN A 108 2.85 5.13 14.74
CA GLN A 108 1.60 5.83 15.00
C GLN A 108 0.85 6.17 13.70
N GLY A 109 1.57 6.59 12.66
CA GLY A 109 0.99 6.91 11.36
C GLY A 109 0.33 5.70 10.69
N ILE A 110 1.02 4.56 10.64
CA ILE A 110 0.47 3.31 10.08
C ILE A 110 -0.78 2.87 10.85
N MET A 111 -0.71 2.88 12.19
CA MET A 111 -1.86 2.58 13.05
C MET A 111 -3.03 3.54 12.77
N ARG A 112 -2.77 4.84 12.62
CA ARG A 112 -3.79 5.84 12.35
C ARG A 112 -4.48 5.59 11.01
N VAL A 113 -3.72 5.31 9.95
CA VAL A 113 -4.28 5.01 8.62
C VAL A 113 -5.18 3.77 8.68
N GLN A 114 -4.76 2.71 9.39
CA GLN A 114 -5.59 1.52 9.57
C GLN A 114 -6.94 1.84 10.22
N LEU A 115 -6.92 2.62 11.32
CA LEU A 115 -8.13 2.95 12.07
C LEU A 115 -9.04 3.93 11.31
N ASP A 116 -8.46 4.91 10.60
CA ASP A 116 -9.23 5.92 9.87
C ASP A 116 -9.88 5.37 8.60
N THR A 117 -9.18 4.47 7.89
CA THR A 117 -9.68 3.90 6.62
C THR A 117 -10.51 2.64 6.82
N GLY A 118 -10.35 1.96 7.96
CA GLY A 118 -10.94 0.65 8.20
C GLY A 118 -10.38 -0.46 7.31
N VAL A 119 -9.27 -0.22 6.59
CA VAL A 119 -8.50 -1.22 5.84
C VAL A 119 -7.31 -1.64 6.70
N PRO A 120 -7.05 -2.93 6.92
CA PRO A 120 -5.85 -3.42 7.59
C PRO A 120 -4.59 -2.87 6.94
N VAL A 121 -3.74 -2.22 7.73
CA VAL A 121 -2.43 -1.73 7.31
C VAL A 121 -1.38 -2.34 8.22
N LEU A 122 -0.64 -3.31 7.68
CA LEU A 122 0.30 -4.11 8.44
C LEU A 122 1.60 -3.34 8.62
N PHE A 123 2.10 -3.38 9.85
CA PHE A 123 3.35 -2.77 10.27
C PHE A 123 4.53 -3.69 9.93
N GLY A 124 4.94 -3.70 8.66
CA GLY A 124 6.13 -4.41 8.18
C GLY A 124 7.41 -3.58 8.25
N VAL A 125 7.59 -2.80 9.32
CA VAL A 125 8.76 -1.95 9.49
C VAL A 125 9.72 -2.57 10.51
N LEU A 126 10.90 -2.98 10.07
CA LEU A 126 11.94 -3.46 10.96
C LEU A 126 12.57 -2.28 11.69
N THR A 127 12.50 -2.27 13.02
CA THR A 127 13.17 -1.28 13.89
C THR A 127 14.31 -1.97 14.63
N VAL A 128 15.52 -1.91 14.09
CA VAL A 128 16.66 -2.72 14.54
C VAL A 128 17.85 -1.87 14.98
N LEU A 129 18.75 -2.47 15.76
CA LEU A 129 19.92 -1.80 16.31
C LEU A 129 21.13 -1.86 15.39
N ASN A 130 21.18 -2.83 14.46
CA ASN A 130 22.30 -3.00 13.54
C ASN A 130 21.86 -3.74 12.26
N GLU A 131 22.72 -3.71 11.24
CA GLU A 131 22.47 -4.35 9.94
C GLU A 131 22.30 -5.87 10.02
N GLN A 132 23.03 -6.54 10.92
CA GLN A 132 22.94 -8.00 11.05
C GLN A 132 21.52 -8.42 11.48
N GLN A 133 20.94 -7.70 12.45
CA GLN A 133 19.55 -7.91 12.86
C GLN A 133 18.58 -7.68 11.70
N ALA A 134 18.84 -6.69 10.83
CA ALA A 134 18.03 -6.46 9.64
C ALA A 134 18.08 -7.67 8.69
N LYS A 135 19.29 -8.17 8.39
CA LYS A 135 19.51 -9.32 7.52
C LYS A 135 18.90 -10.61 8.08
N ASP A 136 19.02 -10.84 9.39
CA ASP A 136 18.39 -11.97 10.07
C ASP A 136 16.86 -11.95 9.98
N ARG A 137 16.26 -10.76 9.95
CA ARG A 137 14.79 -10.60 9.94
C ARG A 137 14.22 -10.54 8.52
N ALA A 138 15.07 -10.31 7.53
CA ALA A 138 14.76 -10.45 6.11
C ALA A 138 15.08 -11.84 5.53
N GLY A 139 15.56 -12.79 6.36
CA GLY A 139 15.95 -14.12 5.88
C GLY A 139 17.18 -14.11 4.96
N LEU A 140 17.98 -13.03 5.01
CA LEU A 140 19.21 -12.88 4.25
C LEU A 140 20.42 -13.53 4.93
N SER A 141 20.29 -13.84 6.22
CA SER A 141 21.25 -14.70 6.91
C SER A 141 20.76 -16.14 6.93
N GLY A 142 21.68 -17.11 6.88
CA GLY A 142 21.35 -18.54 6.95
C GLY A 142 20.76 -19.02 8.29
N LYS A 143 20.44 -18.11 9.21
CA LYS A 143 19.85 -18.36 10.53
C LYS A 143 18.52 -17.61 10.75
N GLY A 144 18.11 -16.79 9.78
CA GLY A 144 16.97 -15.90 9.86
C GLY A 144 15.69 -16.46 9.25
N HIS A 145 14.55 -15.85 9.59
CA HIS A 145 13.29 -16.03 8.85
C HIS A 145 12.90 -14.71 8.20
N ASN A 146 12.35 -14.77 6.99
CA ASN A 146 11.90 -13.59 6.27
C ASN A 146 10.52 -13.16 6.80
N HIS A 147 10.47 -12.07 7.55
CA HIS A 147 9.22 -11.56 8.11
C HIS A 147 8.25 -11.05 7.03
N GLY A 148 8.72 -10.77 5.82
CA GLY A 148 7.86 -10.45 4.68
C GLY A 148 6.80 -11.52 4.43
N THR A 149 7.17 -12.80 4.60
CA THR A 149 6.26 -13.94 4.50
C THR A 149 5.18 -13.86 5.59
N GLU A 150 5.54 -13.62 6.84
CA GLU A 150 4.58 -13.54 7.95
C GLU A 150 3.62 -12.35 7.79
N TRP A 151 4.13 -11.22 7.28
CA TRP A 151 3.30 -10.05 7.01
C TRP A 151 2.29 -10.29 5.89
N ALA A 152 2.65 -11.04 4.85
CA ALA A 152 1.73 -11.45 3.80
C ALA A 152 0.62 -12.37 4.32
N GLN A 153 0.97 -13.36 5.14
CA GLN A 153 -0.02 -14.25 5.79
C GLN A 153 -1.00 -13.45 6.65
N THR A 154 -0.45 -12.54 7.46
CA THR A 154 -1.24 -11.65 8.31
C THR A 154 -2.13 -10.74 7.47
N ALA A 155 -1.65 -10.26 6.32
CA ALA A 155 -2.45 -9.42 5.42
C ALA A 155 -3.67 -10.14 4.86
N VAL A 156 -3.51 -11.39 4.43
CA VAL A 156 -4.61 -12.22 3.95
C VAL A 156 -5.60 -12.49 5.08
N GLU A 157 -5.12 -12.89 6.26
CA GLU A 157 -5.97 -13.15 7.43
C GLU A 157 -6.79 -11.93 7.83
N MET A 158 -6.15 -10.77 7.94
CA MET A 158 -6.82 -9.53 8.31
C MET A 158 -7.78 -9.03 7.23
N ALA A 159 -7.47 -9.21 5.95
CA ALA A 159 -8.40 -8.92 4.86
C ALA A 159 -9.66 -9.81 4.93
N ARG A 160 -9.51 -11.10 5.24
CA ARG A 160 -10.64 -12.02 5.43
C ARG A 160 -11.46 -11.69 6.68
N LEU A 161 -10.79 -11.30 7.75
CA LEU A 161 -11.44 -10.81 8.96
C LEU A 161 -12.33 -9.59 8.66
N ARG A 162 -11.77 -8.63 7.92
CA ARG A 162 -12.50 -7.44 7.46
C ARG A 162 -13.67 -7.81 6.55
N GLU A 163 -13.45 -8.67 5.56
CA GLU A 163 -14.50 -9.13 4.65
C GLU A 163 -15.67 -9.77 5.42
N ALA A 164 -15.36 -10.67 6.36
CA ALA A 164 -16.35 -11.40 7.13
C ALA A 164 -17.13 -10.50 8.09
N THR A 165 -16.47 -9.52 8.72
CA THR A 165 -17.13 -8.55 9.61
C THR A 165 -18.03 -7.58 8.84
N LEU A 166 -17.63 -7.14 7.64
CA LEU A 166 -18.46 -6.31 6.77
C LEU A 166 -19.70 -7.07 6.27
N LYS A 167 -19.55 -8.33 5.82
CA LYS A 167 -20.69 -9.19 5.42
C LYS A 167 -21.60 -9.55 6.60
N GLY A 168 -21.02 -9.72 7.78
CA GLY A 168 -21.72 -10.04 9.03
C GLY A 168 -22.51 -8.88 9.62
N GLY A 169 -22.56 -7.71 8.96
CA GLY A 169 -23.32 -6.55 9.42
C GLY A 169 -22.70 -5.82 10.60
N CYS A 170 -21.40 -6.02 10.89
CA CYS A 170 -20.69 -5.19 11.85
C CYS A 170 -20.49 -3.80 11.22
N PRO A 171 -21.11 -2.74 11.76
CA PRO A 171 -20.90 -1.40 11.25
C PRO A 171 -19.56 -0.88 11.76
N MET A 172 -18.47 -1.36 11.18
CA MET A 172 -17.25 -0.57 11.15
C MET A 172 -17.56 0.58 10.22
N ARG A 173 -18.14 1.69 10.72
CA ARG A 173 -18.33 2.89 9.88
C ARG A 173 -16.96 3.23 9.30
N PRO A 174 -16.75 3.10 7.97
CA PRO A 174 -15.80 4.02 7.35
C PRO A 174 -16.33 5.40 7.73
N ARG A 175 -15.49 6.33 8.19
CA ARG A 175 -15.92 7.74 8.23
C ARG A 175 -16.52 8.03 6.84
N GLU A 176 -17.82 8.30 6.82
CA GLU A 176 -18.57 8.50 5.59
C GLU A 176 -17.79 9.49 4.71
N HIS A 177 -17.49 9.07 3.48
CA HIS A 177 -16.71 9.82 2.49
C HIS A 177 -15.27 10.16 2.89
N LEU A 178 -14.33 9.25 2.62
CA LEU A 178 -13.20 9.70 1.81
C LEU A 178 -13.68 9.61 0.37
N PRO A 179 -13.80 10.73 -0.38
CA PRO A 179 -14.09 10.64 -1.79
C PRO A 179 -13.00 9.78 -2.41
N HIS A 180 -13.38 8.60 -2.90
CA HIS A 180 -12.64 7.97 -3.98
C HIS A 180 -12.76 8.93 -5.16
N HIS A 181 -11.96 9.99 -5.16
CA HIS A 181 -11.69 10.71 -6.39
C HIS A 181 -10.98 9.69 -7.26
N SER A 182 -11.76 9.03 -8.13
CA SER A 182 -11.17 8.44 -9.32
C SER A 182 -10.26 9.51 -9.91
N LEU A 183 -9.03 9.16 -10.27
CA LEU A 183 -8.11 10.12 -10.89
C LEU A 183 -8.69 10.71 -12.20
N THR A 184 -9.75 10.09 -12.74
CA THR A 184 -10.57 10.62 -13.84
C THR A 184 -11.42 11.83 -13.47
N ASP A 185 -11.71 12.05 -12.19
CA ASP A 185 -12.56 13.14 -11.68
C ASP A 185 -11.71 14.31 -11.14
N CYS A 186 -10.38 14.23 -11.29
CA CYS A 186 -9.48 15.34 -11.00
C CYS A 186 -9.66 16.41 -12.08
N PRO A 187 -9.99 17.67 -11.74
CA PRO A 187 -10.09 18.77 -12.71
C PRO A 187 -8.75 19.10 -13.40
N PHE A 188 -7.64 18.48 -12.98
CA PHE A 188 -6.34 18.55 -13.64
C PHE A 188 -6.19 17.58 -14.83
N PHE A 189 -7.01 16.53 -14.95
CA PHE A 189 -6.91 15.51 -16.01
C PHE A 189 -8.12 15.45 -16.95
N THR A 190 -9.22 16.14 -16.64
CA THR A 190 -10.37 16.27 -17.54
C THR A 190 -10.12 17.37 -18.58
N VAL A 191 -9.66 16.94 -19.77
CA VAL A 191 -9.87 17.58 -21.08
C VAL A 191 -9.76 19.12 -21.11
N SER A 192 -8.54 19.65 -20.96
CA SER A 192 -8.22 21.04 -21.35
C SER A 192 -6.79 21.19 -21.88
N THR A 193 -5.86 20.35 -21.44
CA THR A 193 -4.45 20.44 -21.87
C THR A 193 -4.15 19.72 -23.20
N TRP A 194 -5.04 18.84 -23.67
CA TRP A 194 -4.86 18.18 -24.97
C TRP A 194 -5.32 19.03 -26.17
N LEU A 195 -6.09 20.11 -25.96
CA LEU A 195 -6.53 20.97 -27.06
C LEU A 195 -5.54 22.10 -27.39
N HIS A 196 -4.60 22.43 -26.51
CA HIS A 196 -3.56 23.44 -26.78
C HIS A 196 -2.31 22.89 -27.48
N ILE A 197 -2.04 21.59 -27.38
CA ILE A 197 -0.92 20.97 -28.13
C ILE A 197 -1.32 20.68 -29.58
N ALA A 198 -2.60 20.36 -29.84
CA ALA A 198 -3.10 20.11 -31.20
C ALA A 198 -3.29 21.40 -32.04
N THR A 199 -3.54 22.56 -31.41
CA THR A 199 -3.71 23.83 -32.13
C THR A 199 -2.39 24.56 -32.42
N LEU A 200 -1.33 24.30 -31.65
CA LEU A 200 0.02 24.83 -31.96
C LEU A 200 0.72 24.09 -33.10
N GLY A 201 0.35 22.83 -33.38
CA GLY A 201 0.87 22.07 -34.53
C GLY A 201 0.30 22.51 -35.89
N ALA A 202 -0.93 23.02 -35.92
CA ALA A 202 -1.60 23.41 -37.17
C ALA A 202 -1.21 24.83 -37.65
N LEU A 203 -0.82 25.73 -36.75
CA LEU A 203 -0.35 27.08 -37.11
C LEU A 203 1.09 27.09 -37.65
N GLY A 204 1.92 26.11 -37.28
CA GLY A 204 3.28 25.96 -37.80
C GLY A 204 3.36 25.53 -39.27
N PHE A 205 2.35 24.82 -39.78
CA PHE A 205 2.34 24.35 -41.17
C PHE A 205 1.85 25.41 -42.18
N VAL A 206 1.00 26.34 -41.76
CA VAL A 206 0.50 27.40 -42.64
C VAL A 206 1.56 28.50 -42.84
N ALA A 207 2.35 28.83 -41.80
CA ALA A 207 3.41 29.83 -41.91
C ALA A 207 4.56 29.40 -42.85
N ALA A 208 4.89 28.10 -42.90
CA ALA A 208 5.96 27.58 -43.77
C ALA A 208 5.57 27.53 -45.26
N SER A 209 4.28 27.49 -45.59
CA SER A 209 3.80 27.44 -46.98
C SER A 209 3.73 28.83 -47.65
N ILE A 210 3.53 29.90 -46.86
CA ILE A 210 3.44 31.27 -47.38
C ILE A 210 4.84 31.87 -47.63
N ALA A 211 5.85 31.51 -46.81
CA ALA A 211 7.22 32.01 -46.98
C ALA A 211 7.93 31.50 -48.25
N LYS A 212 7.45 30.40 -48.86
CA LYS A 212 8.01 29.84 -50.12
C LYS A 212 7.40 30.43 -51.40
N LYS A 213 6.45 31.35 -51.31
CA LYS A 213 5.80 32.01 -52.45
C LYS A 213 6.19 33.48 -52.65
N LEU A 214 7.11 34.00 -51.83
CA LEU A 214 7.58 35.40 -51.87
C LEU A 214 9.13 35.51 -51.86
N ALA A 215 9.82 34.49 -52.36
CA ALA A 215 11.26 34.53 -52.67
C ALA A 215 11.48 34.15 -54.14
#